data_AF-A0A1Q4G2R8-F1
#
_entry.id   AF-A0A1Q4G2R8-F1
#
_cell.length_a   1.000
_cell.length_b   1.000
_cell.length_c   1.000
_cell.angle_alpha   90.00
_cell.angle_beta   90.00
_cell.angle_gamma   90.00
#
_symmetry.space_group_name_H-M   'P 1'
#
loop_
_entity.id
_entity.type
_entity.pdbx_description
1 polymer ?
#
loop_
_entity_poly.entity_id
_entity_poly.type
_entity_poly.pdbx_seq_one_letter_code
_entity_poly.pdbx_strand_id
1 'polypeptide(L)'
;MLQRIFLFILFAHFSLYLSAQVDSDSTRVLQRLEYLMENKKIYIKNREDKLEKLKQEAKALESNPVQFLKKNYEIFENYKKFDSDAALTYILLCQKLAPPNNDSLQAVIHLDLAWVYSTVGRYIEASQLLKQVEPAHLGRDLLAKYYDTYSSFYSHYGQSNNRSEYYQASEKYRDSLLTVLPKSSLEYRTTIAIKTLFNGNREDAKKQLLVLWNENKKDIEQRALIAYFMGLIYKYEKDTKSQIYYLSISASADIEMANRDNASFHDLALTYYDQQDFDRAFQFIEKAIDDAMLCKVRYRIIEGTSSYPIINAAYQQKISSQNRQLVGLVIIVSILLIGVIIGLVIIYRQVQHLRRIRSELSATNQQLRSLNDEINQTNLKLSESNHIKEEYIAQFFDMCSSYIDKMEDIRKALLKKATNQQWDALREQLKSTQMEEREVQQLYVNFDRIFLNLYPTFVDEFNALLQEDEKIYPKKTELLNTELRIFALIRLGIDDSVKIASFLRYSLRTVYNYRTKVRNKAAGNRDAFEAAVCQIAVIDRA
;
A
#
# COMPACT_ATOMS: atom_id res chain seq x y z
N MET A 1 -19.00 -1.53 10.99
CA MET A 1 -19.32 -0.56 9.91
C MET A 1 -18.30 -0.62 8.77
N LEU A 2 -16.98 -0.58 9.05
CA LEU A 2 -15.92 -0.68 8.02
C LEU A 2 -15.97 -1.95 7.14
N GLN A 3 -16.27 -3.13 7.70
CA GLN A 3 -16.40 -4.38 6.90
C GLN A 3 -17.56 -4.33 5.90
N ARG A 4 -18.67 -3.67 6.24
CA ARG A 4 -19.84 -3.53 5.33
C ARG A 4 -19.55 -2.56 4.19
N ILE A 5 -18.75 -1.53 4.44
CA ILE A 5 -18.29 -0.58 3.42
C ILE A 5 -17.31 -1.26 2.46
N PHE A 6 -16.39 -2.08 2.98
CA PHE A 6 -15.44 -2.83 2.14
C PHE A 6 -16.14 -3.84 1.24
N LEU A 7 -17.10 -4.60 1.76
CA LEU A 7 -17.95 -5.52 0.98
C LEU A 7 -18.77 -4.80 -0.08
N PHE A 8 -19.29 -3.60 0.20
CA PHE A 8 -20.06 -2.82 -0.76
C PHE A 8 -19.18 -2.28 -1.90
N ILE A 9 -17.95 -1.84 -1.61
CA ILE A 9 -16.97 -1.42 -2.63
C ILE A 9 -16.55 -2.60 -3.51
N LEU A 10 -16.32 -3.78 -2.90
CA LEU A 10 -15.96 -5.00 -3.62
C LEU A 10 -17.10 -5.50 -4.52
N PHE A 11 -18.35 -5.40 -4.04
CA PHE A 11 -19.54 -5.75 -4.81
C PHE A 11 -19.83 -4.73 -5.92
N ALA A 12 -19.60 -3.44 -5.69
CA ALA A 12 -19.72 -2.39 -6.71
C ALA A 12 -18.67 -2.56 -7.82
N HIS A 13 -17.43 -2.93 -7.47
CA HIS A 13 -16.41 -3.31 -8.47
C HIS A 13 -16.80 -4.56 -9.25
N PHE A 14 -17.31 -5.61 -8.59
CA PHE A 14 -17.73 -6.84 -9.27
C PHE A 14 -18.94 -6.64 -10.19
N SER A 15 -19.86 -5.75 -9.82
CA SER A 15 -21.05 -5.39 -10.61
C SER A 15 -20.69 -4.64 -11.90
N LEU A 16 -19.58 -3.90 -11.91
CA LEU A 16 -19.07 -3.20 -13.10
C LEU A 16 -18.38 -4.14 -14.10
N TYR A 17 -17.87 -5.30 -13.67
CA TYR A 17 -17.25 -6.30 -14.55
C TYR A 17 -18.24 -7.28 -15.18
N LEU A 18 -19.50 -7.30 -14.74
CA LEU A 18 -20.52 -8.25 -15.23
C LEU A 18 -21.49 -7.67 -16.28
N SER A 19 -21.08 -6.62 -17.01
CA SER A 19 -21.68 -6.32 -18.30
C SER A 19 -21.01 -7.22 -19.35
N ALA A 20 -21.50 -8.45 -19.49
CA ALA A 20 -21.20 -9.27 -20.66
C ALA A 20 -21.86 -8.60 -21.87
N GLN A 21 -21.11 -7.72 -22.53
CA GLN A 21 -21.54 -7.08 -23.77
C GLN A 21 -21.69 -8.20 -24.80
N VAL A 22 -22.92 -8.48 -25.24
CA VAL A 22 -23.17 -9.37 -26.37
C VAL A 22 -22.43 -8.75 -27.56
N ASP A 23 -21.34 -9.41 -27.99
CA ASP A 23 -20.49 -8.89 -29.06
C ASP A 23 -21.32 -8.74 -30.34
N SER A 24 -21.56 -7.49 -30.72
CA SER A 24 -22.23 -7.15 -31.97
C SER A 24 -21.45 -7.72 -33.16
N ASP A 25 -22.12 -7.99 -34.28
CA ASP A 25 -21.45 -8.46 -35.50
C ASP A 25 -20.33 -7.50 -35.96
N SER A 26 -20.49 -6.19 -35.73
CA SER A 26 -19.43 -5.20 -35.95
C SER A 26 -18.19 -5.42 -35.08
N THR A 27 -18.36 -5.79 -33.81
CA THR A 27 -17.22 -6.04 -32.91
C THR A 27 -16.43 -7.26 -33.37
N ARG A 28 -17.12 -8.35 -33.76
CA ARG A 28 -16.46 -9.58 -34.24
C ARG A 28 -15.68 -9.36 -35.53
N VAL A 29 -16.25 -8.62 -36.48
CA VAL A 29 -15.57 -8.29 -37.74
C VAL A 29 -14.34 -7.41 -37.49
N LEU A 30 -14.44 -6.44 -36.57
CA LEU A 30 -13.32 -5.61 -36.19
C LEU A 30 -12.20 -6.43 -35.52
N GLN A 31 -12.53 -7.29 -34.56
CA GLN A 31 -11.57 -8.20 -33.93
C GLN A 31 -10.87 -9.10 -34.96
N ARG A 32 -11.60 -9.59 -35.97
CA ARG A 32 -11.00 -10.32 -37.10
C ARG A 32 -10.04 -9.44 -37.89
N LEU A 33 -10.39 -8.19 -38.20
CA LEU A 33 -9.50 -7.26 -38.88
C LEU A 33 -8.22 -7.02 -38.09
N GLU A 34 -8.34 -6.75 -36.78
CA GLU A 34 -7.22 -6.53 -35.87
C GLU A 34 -6.30 -7.78 -35.84
N TYR A 35 -6.88 -8.99 -35.73
CA TYR A 35 -6.13 -10.24 -35.84
C TYR A 35 -5.39 -10.39 -37.18
N LEU A 36 -6.06 -10.08 -38.30
CA LEU A 36 -5.45 -10.12 -39.63
C LEU A 36 -4.29 -9.11 -39.76
N MET A 37 -4.42 -7.93 -39.16
CA MET A 37 -3.36 -6.91 -39.17
C MET A 37 -2.11 -7.38 -38.42
N GLU A 38 -2.27 -8.02 -37.27
CA GLU A 38 -1.17 -8.61 -36.50
C GLU A 38 -0.48 -9.75 -37.26
N ASN A 39 -1.26 -10.54 -38.01
CA ASN A 39 -0.79 -11.71 -38.74
C ASN A 39 -0.56 -11.47 -40.24
N LYS A 40 -0.56 -10.21 -40.70
CA LYS A 40 -0.49 -9.82 -42.13
C LYS A 40 0.70 -10.43 -42.89
N LYS A 41 1.80 -10.71 -42.19
CA LYS A 41 3.02 -11.32 -42.76
C LYS A 41 2.76 -12.69 -43.40
N ILE A 42 1.81 -13.47 -42.87
CA ILE A 42 1.45 -14.79 -43.42
C ILE A 42 0.88 -14.64 -44.83
N TYR A 43 -0.07 -13.72 -45.00
CA TYR A 43 -0.73 -13.48 -46.28
C TYR A 43 0.22 -12.89 -47.32
N ILE A 44 1.09 -11.97 -46.89
CA ILE A 44 2.17 -11.43 -47.74
C ILE A 44 3.08 -12.56 -48.22
N LYS A 45 3.53 -13.43 -47.30
CA LYS A 45 4.39 -14.56 -47.65
C LYS A 45 3.74 -15.53 -48.62
N ASN A 46 2.45 -15.86 -48.42
CA ASN A 46 1.68 -16.69 -49.36
C ASN A 46 1.61 -16.06 -50.76
N ARG A 47 1.45 -14.73 -50.85
CA ARG A 47 1.43 -14.00 -52.12
C ARG A 47 2.80 -14.03 -52.80
N GLU A 48 3.87 -13.83 -52.04
CA GLU A 48 5.26 -13.91 -52.52
C GLU A 48 5.62 -15.30 -53.03
N ASP A 49 5.25 -16.36 -52.31
CA ASP A 49 5.51 -17.75 -52.71
C ASP A 49 4.75 -18.11 -53.99
N LYS A 50 3.50 -17.64 -54.14
CA LYS A 50 2.74 -17.77 -55.39
C LYS A 50 3.45 -17.06 -56.56
N LEU A 51 3.92 -15.84 -56.35
CA LEU A 51 4.64 -15.06 -57.37
C LEU A 51 5.95 -15.74 -57.76
N GLU A 52 6.69 -16.28 -56.80
CA GLU A 52 7.93 -17.01 -57.07
C GLU A 52 7.67 -18.26 -57.91
N LYS A 53 6.63 -19.03 -57.58
CA LYS A 53 6.18 -20.16 -58.41
C LYS A 53 5.85 -19.72 -59.85
N LEU A 54 5.10 -18.64 -60.01
CA LEU A 54 4.75 -18.11 -61.34
C LEU A 54 6.00 -17.70 -62.14
N LYS A 55 7.01 -17.12 -61.48
CA LYS A 55 8.29 -16.76 -62.13
C LYS A 55 9.06 -17.99 -62.60
N GLN A 56 9.09 -19.05 -61.78
CA GLN A 56 9.73 -20.32 -62.16
C GLN A 56 9.01 -20.97 -63.35
N GLU A 57 7.67 -20.98 -63.33
CA GLU A 57 6.86 -21.43 -64.47
C GLU A 57 7.11 -20.59 -65.73
N ALA A 58 7.22 -19.26 -65.60
CA ALA A 58 7.54 -18.37 -66.72
C ALA A 58 8.89 -18.71 -67.33
N LYS A 59 9.92 -18.90 -66.49
CA LYS A 59 11.27 -19.24 -66.94
C LYS A 59 11.31 -20.55 -67.74
N ALA A 60 10.54 -21.55 -67.34
CA ALA A 60 10.43 -22.81 -68.07
C ALA A 60 9.77 -22.65 -69.46
N LEU A 61 9.00 -21.58 -69.67
CA LEU A 61 8.27 -21.29 -70.91
C LEU A 61 8.99 -20.29 -71.82
N GLU A 62 10.21 -19.86 -71.50
CA GLU A 62 10.96 -18.82 -72.23
C GLU A 62 11.17 -19.13 -73.72
N SER A 63 11.27 -20.41 -74.08
CA SER A 63 11.38 -20.88 -75.47
C SER A 63 10.07 -20.81 -76.27
N ASN A 64 8.92 -20.58 -75.62
CA ASN A 64 7.60 -20.43 -76.25
C ASN A 64 7.09 -18.99 -76.06
N PRO A 65 7.29 -18.08 -77.02
CA PRO A 65 7.01 -16.65 -76.85
C PRO A 65 5.57 -16.33 -76.43
N VAL A 66 4.58 -17.07 -76.96
CA VAL A 66 3.16 -16.85 -76.65
C VAL A 66 2.84 -17.23 -75.21
N GLN A 67 3.30 -18.41 -74.77
CA GLN A 67 3.07 -18.86 -73.40
C GLN A 67 3.90 -18.05 -72.39
N PHE A 68 5.11 -17.66 -72.77
CA PHE A 68 5.96 -16.78 -71.97
C PHE A 68 5.30 -15.43 -71.73
N LEU A 69 4.76 -14.79 -72.78
CA LEU A 69 4.02 -13.54 -72.66
C LEU A 69 2.79 -13.71 -71.75
N LYS A 70 1.99 -14.76 -71.98
CA LYS A 70 0.79 -15.01 -71.16
C LYS A 70 1.13 -15.18 -69.68
N LYS A 71 2.20 -15.91 -69.36
CA LYS A 71 2.64 -16.14 -67.97
C LYS A 71 3.21 -14.86 -67.34
N ASN A 72 3.98 -14.06 -68.08
CA ASN A 72 4.44 -12.76 -67.60
C ASN A 72 3.30 -11.76 -67.38
N TYR A 73 2.25 -11.81 -68.21
CA TYR A 73 1.04 -11.02 -68.00
C TYR A 73 0.29 -11.46 -66.73
N GLU A 74 0.22 -12.77 -66.45
CA GLU A 74 -0.31 -13.29 -65.18
C GLU A 74 0.50 -12.79 -63.97
N ILE A 75 1.84 -12.75 -64.07
CA ILE A 75 2.70 -12.19 -63.02
C ILE A 75 2.41 -10.69 -62.82
N PHE A 76 2.27 -9.92 -63.91
CA PHE A 76 1.86 -8.52 -63.88
C PHE A 76 0.54 -8.32 -63.11
N GLU A 77 -0.52 -9.06 -63.45
CA GLU A 77 -1.81 -8.96 -62.76
C GLU A 77 -1.68 -9.27 -61.26
N ASN A 78 -0.81 -10.23 -60.89
CA ASN A 78 -0.56 -10.54 -59.48
C ASN A 78 0.25 -9.45 -58.74
N TYR A 79 1.06 -8.67 -59.44
CA TYR A 79 1.77 -7.51 -58.87
C TYR A 79 0.95 -6.22 -58.85
N LYS A 80 -0.04 -6.07 -59.74
CA LYS A 80 -0.78 -4.82 -60.01
C LYS A 80 -1.27 -4.06 -58.76
N LYS A 81 -1.75 -4.78 -57.74
CA LYS A 81 -2.21 -4.21 -56.45
C LYS A 81 -1.31 -4.53 -55.25
N PHE A 82 -0.15 -5.16 -55.48
CA PHE A 82 0.79 -5.60 -54.45
C PHE A 82 2.09 -4.78 -54.47
N ASP A 83 2.66 -4.58 -55.65
CA ASP A 83 3.86 -3.77 -55.90
C ASP A 83 3.81 -3.18 -57.32
N SER A 84 3.51 -1.88 -57.41
CA SER A 84 3.32 -1.21 -58.70
C SER A 84 4.60 -1.09 -59.52
N ASP A 85 5.77 -1.04 -58.89
CA ASP A 85 7.06 -0.99 -59.60
C ASP A 85 7.38 -2.35 -60.25
N ALA A 86 7.11 -3.44 -59.53
CA ALA A 86 7.20 -4.78 -60.09
C ALA A 86 6.16 -4.97 -61.20
N ALA A 87 4.92 -4.54 -60.99
CA ALA A 87 3.88 -4.58 -62.02
C ALA A 87 4.32 -3.82 -63.29
N LEU A 88 4.88 -2.62 -63.13
CA LEU A 88 5.42 -1.81 -64.22
C LEU A 88 6.51 -2.56 -65.00
N THR A 89 7.41 -3.24 -64.29
CA THR A 89 8.49 -4.02 -64.90
C THR A 89 7.93 -5.15 -65.79
N TYR A 90 6.94 -5.89 -65.30
CA TYR A 90 6.35 -7.02 -66.03
C TYR A 90 5.45 -6.58 -67.20
N ILE A 91 4.68 -5.49 -67.06
CA ILE A 91 3.87 -5.00 -68.19
C ILE A 91 4.74 -4.40 -69.31
N LEU A 92 5.87 -3.75 -68.98
CA LEU A 92 6.86 -3.31 -69.97
C LEU A 92 7.55 -4.50 -70.66
N LEU A 93 7.79 -5.59 -69.93
CA LEU A 93 8.26 -6.83 -70.56
C LEU A 93 7.20 -7.39 -71.51
N CYS A 94 5.92 -7.44 -71.10
CA CYS A 94 4.83 -7.88 -71.97
C CYS A 94 4.74 -7.01 -73.23
N GLN A 95 4.91 -5.69 -73.12
CA GLN A 95 4.94 -4.78 -74.27
C GLN A 95 6.05 -5.14 -75.27
N LYS A 96 7.26 -5.46 -74.77
CA LYS A 96 8.38 -5.89 -75.62
C LYS A 96 8.15 -7.24 -76.27
N LEU A 97 7.46 -8.15 -75.59
CA LEU A 97 7.18 -9.50 -76.07
C LEU A 97 5.97 -9.54 -77.03
N ALA A 98 5.09 -8.54 -76.98
CA ALA A 98 3.87 -8.52 -77.76
C ALA A 98 4.18 -8.35 -79.26
N PRO A 99 3.61 -9.18 -80.14
CA PRO A 99 3.80 -9.05 -81.57
C PRO A 99 3.34 -7.67 -82.06
N PRO A 100 4.12 -6.97 -82.90
CA PRO A 100 3.76 -5.64 -83.38
C PRO A 100 2.48 -5.65 -84.26
N ASN A 101 2.17 -6.79 -84.88
CA ASN A 101 1.02 -6.93 -85.78
C ASN A 101 -0.28 -7.37 -85.06
N ASN A 102 -0.30 -7.39 -83.72
CA ASN A 102 -1.47 -7.75 -82.93
C ASN A 102 -2.02 -6.54 -82.19
N ASP A 103 -2.77 -5.70 -82.92
CA ASP A 103 -3.30 -4.43 -82.43
C ASP A 103 -4.16 -4.57 -81.17
N SER A 104 -4.94 -5.65 -81.07
CA SER A 104 -5.78 -5.91 -79.89
C SER A 104 -4.93 -6.16 -78.64
N LEU A 105 -3.87 -6.96 -78.75
CA LEU A 105 -2.96 -7.21 -77.63
C LEU A 105 -2.15 -5.95 -77.25
N GLN A 106 -1.68 -5.20 -78.25
CA GLN A 106 -0.98 -3.94 -78.03
C GLN A 106 -1.87 -2.95 -77.27
N ALA A 107 -3.12 -2.80 -77.67
CA ALA A 107 -4.09 -1.96 -76.99
C ALA A 107 -4.35 -2.41 -75.54
N VAL A 108 -4.49 -3.73 -75.27
CA VAL A 108 -4.60 -4.24 -73.90
C VAL A 108 -3.40 -3.80 -73.05
N ILE A 109 -2.18 -4.02 -73.55
CA ILE A 109 -0.94 -3.70 -72.82
C ILE A 109 -0.80 -2.19 -72.62
N HIS A 110 -1.11 -1.37 -73.63
CA HIS A 110 -1.09 0.09 -73.50
C HIS A 110 -2.09 0.60 -72.46
N LEU A 111 -3.29 0.02 -72.41
CA LEU A 111 -4.30 0.38 -71.41
C LEU A 111 -3.85 0.01 -70.00
N ASP A 112 -3.28 -1.19 -69.79
CA ASP A 112 -2.76 -1.58 -68.48
C ASP A 112 -1.51 -0.79 -68.07
N LEU A 113 -0.61 -0.51 -69.00
CA LEU A 113 0.57 0.32 -68.74
C LEU A 113 0.17 1.75 -68.38
N ALA A 114 -0.82 2.33 -69.07
CA ALA A 114 -1.38 3.62 -68.72
C ALA A 114 -2.05 3.62 -67.33
N TRP A 115 -2.77 2.54 -66.99
CA TRP A 115 -3.32 2.35 -65.66
C TRP A 115 -2.21 2.36 -64.61
N VAL A 116 -1.16 1.54 -64.76
CA VAL A 116 -0.03 1.49 -63.82
C VAL A 116 0.67 2.84 -63.70
N TYR A 117 0.92 3.52 -64.82
CA TYR A 117 1.49 4.87 -64.82
C TYR A 117 0.64 5.86 -64.02
N SER A 118 -0.68 5.83 -64.18
CA SER A 118 -1.55 6.69 -63.38
C SER A 118 -1.53 6.34 -61.87
N THR A 119 -1.34 5.07 -61.53
CA THR A 119 -1.22 4.58 -60.15
C THR A 119 0.07 5.07 -59.48
N VAL A 120 1.22 5.01 -60.19
CA VAL A 120 2.52 5.47 -59.67
C VAL A 120 2.75 6.98 -59.83
N GLY A 121 1.81 7.71 -60.44
CA GLY A 121 1.86 9.17 -60.59
C GLY A 121 2.51 9.70 -61.88
N ARG A 122 2.78 8.84 -62.86
CA ARG A 122 3.28 9.19 -64.21
C ARG A 122 2.13 9.59 -65.14
N TYR A 123 1.43 10.67 -64.79
CA TYR A 123 0.19 11.05 -65.45
C TYR A 123 0.39 11.53 -66.89
N ILE A 124 1.54 12.13 -67.21
CA ILE A 124 1.82 12.62 -68.58
C ILE A 124 2.00 11.42 -69.52
N GLU A 125 2.82 10.45 -69.12
CA GLU A 125 3.10 9.23 -69.86
C GLU A 125 1.83 8.38 -70.01
N ALA A 126 1.04 8.24 -68.94
CA ALA A 126 -0.27 7.59 -69.00
C ALA A 126 -1.19 8.26 -70.04
N SER A 127 -1.32 9.59 -70.01
CA SER A 127 -2.16 10.34 -70.95
C SER A 127 -1.67 10.19 -72.39
N GLN A 128 -0.36 10.19 -72.61
CA GLN A 128 0.22 9.99 -73.94
C GLN A 128 -0.10 8.59 -74.49
N LEU A 129 0.06 7.53 -73.69
CA LEU A 129 -0.32 6.17 -74.09
C LEU A 129 -1.82 6.05 -74.40
N LEU A 130 -2.67 6.64 -73.56
CA LEU A 130 -4.11 6.59 -73.75
C LEU A 130 -4.58 7.29 -75.04
N LYS A 131 -3.85 8.30 -75.51
CA LYS A 131 -4.13 9.00 -76.78
C LYS A 131 -3.73 8.17 -78.01
N GLN A 132 -2.84 7.20 -77.86
CA GLN A 132 -2.41 6.33 -78.96
C GLN A 132 -3.41 5.19 -79.24
N VAL A 133 -4.33 4.92 -78.31
CA VAL A 133 -5.35 3.89 -78.47
C VAL A 133 -6.57 4.49 -79.16
N GLU A 134 -6.82 4.09 -80.41
CA GLU A 134 -7.97 4.58 -81.19
C GLU A 134 -9.24 3.76 -80.87
N PRO A 135 -10.26 4.35 -80.21
CA PRO A 135 -11.45 3.61 -79.78
C PRO A 135 -12.30 3.09 -80.94
N ALA A 136 -12.24 3.72 -82.12
CA ALA A 136 -13.03 3.36 -83.30
C ALA A 136 -12.69 1.97 -83.85
N HIS A 137 -11.47 1.48 -83.59
CA HIS A 137 -10.97 0.19 -84.07
C HIS A 137 -11.04 -0.93 -83.03
N LEU A 138 -11.57 -0.65 -81.82
CA LEU A 138 -11.63 -1.62 -80.73
C LEU A 138 -12.90 -2.47 -80.79
N GLY A 139 -12.73 -3.78 -80.59
CA GLY A 139 -13.84 -4.66 -80.27
C GLY A 139 -14.50 -4.29 -78.94
N ARG A 140 -15.73 -4.75 -78.70
CA ARG A 140 -16.57 -4.35 -77.56
C ARG A 140 -15.89 -4.51 -76.19
N ASP A 141 -15.24 -5.64 -75.95
CA ASP A 141 -14.61 -5.93 -74.65
C ASP A 141 -13.40 -5.00 -74.39
N LEU A 142 -12.63 -4.72 -75.43
CA LEU A 142 -11.48 -3.84 -75.36
C LEU A 142 -11.90 -2.37 -75.26
N LEU A 143 -13.03 -2.00 -75.85
CA LEU A 143 -13.66 -0.70 -75.69
C LEU A 143 -14.18 -0.50 -74.25
N ALA A 144 -14.71 -1.54 -73.61
CA ALA A 144 -15.04 -1.51 -72.19
C ALA A 144 -13.80 -1.27 -71.34
N LYS A 145 -12.71 -2.03 -71.58
CA LYS A 145 -11.43 -1.80 -70.90
C LYS A 145 -10.90 -0.38 -71.12
N TYR A 146 -11.00 0.15 -72.33
CA TYR A 146 -10.59 1.51 -72.66
C TYR A 146 -11.31 2.55 -71.78
N TYR A 147 -12.64 2.49 -71.69
CA TYR A 147 -13.41 3.43 -70.88
C TYR A 147 -13.16 3.26 -69.39
N ASP A 148 -12.99 2.03 -68.90
CA ASP A 148 -12.63 1.77 -67.51
C ASP A 148 -11.24 2.33 -67.14
N THR A 149 -10.24 2.15 -68.02
CA THR A 149 -8.90 2.70 -67.82
C THR A 149 -8.92 4.23 -67.80
N TYR A 150 -9.66 4.88 -68.71
CA TYR A 150 -9.79 6.34 -68.70
C TYR A 150 -10.53 6.85 -67.45
N SER A 151 -11.61 6.17 -67.04
CA SER A 151 -12.32 6.45 -65.79
C SER A 151 -11.35 6.38 -64.60
N SER A 152 -10.55 5.30 -64.52
CA SER A 152 -9.53 5.11 -63.49
C SER A 152 -8.44 6.18 -63.53
N PHE A 153 -7.90 6.50 -64.70
CA PHE A 153 -6.88 7.54 -64.90
C PHE A 153 -7.32 8.88 -64.33
N TYR A 154 -8.53 9.32 -64.68
CA TYR A 154 -9.07 10.59 -64.21
C TYR A 154 -9.40 10.56 -62.70
N SER A 155 -9.82 9.41 -62.16
CA SER A 155 -9.99 9.23 -60.72
C SER A 155 -8.66 9.38 -59.98
N HIS A 156 -7.62 8.64 -60.38
CA HIS A 156 -6.29 8.70 -59.77
C HIS A 156 -5.71 10.12 -59.86
N TYR A 157 -5.90 10.79 -60.99
CA TYR A 157 -5.47 12.17 -61.18
C TYR A 157 -6.26 13.14 -60.29
N GLY A 158 -7.58 12.93 -60.14
CA GLY A 158 -8.44 13.64 -59.20
C GLY A 158 -7.99 13.51 -57.76
N GLN A 159 -7.72 12.29 -57.30
CA GLN A 159 -7.27 12.00 -55.94
C GLN A 159 -5.91 12.65 -55.62
N SER A 160 -4.99 12.66 -56.58
CA SER A 160 -3.68 13.30 -56.41
C SER A 160 -3.71 14.83 -56.42
N ASN A 161 -4.67 15.45 -57.13
CA ASN A 161 -4.67 16.90 -57.37
C ASN A 161 -5.86 17.64 -56.73
N ASN A 162 -6.81 16.90 -56.16
CA ASN A 162 -8.00 17.39 -55.47
C ASN A 162 -8.82 18.44 -56.24
N ARG A 163 -9.13 18.14 -57.52
CA ARG A 163 -9.95 19.00 -58.39
C ARG A 163 -11.17 18.28 -58.92
N SER A 164 -12.34 18.92 -58.79
CA SER A 164 -13.63 18.34 -59.16
C SER A 164 -13.76 18.00 -60.65
N GLU A 165 -13.12 18.76 -61.53
CA GLU A 165 -13.23 18.53 -62.98
C GLU A 165 -12.68 17.17 -63.39
N TYR A 166 -11.68 16.65 -62.67
CA TYR A 166 -11.09 15.33 -62.95
C TYR A 166 -12.04 14.20 -62.55
N TYR A 167 -12.72 14.32 -61.41
CA TYR A 167 -13.76 13.36 -61.04
C TYR A 167 -14.94 13.39 -62.02
N GLN A 168 -15.34 14.58 -62.50
CA GLN A 168 -16.37 14.69 -63.55
C GLN A 168 -15.94 14.02 -64.86
N ALA A 169 -14.67 14.12 -65.23
CA ALA A 169 -14.13 13.40 -66.38
C ALA A 169 -14.20 11.88 -66.18
N SER A 170 -13.83 11.39 -64.98
CA SER A 170 -13.98 9.98 -64.61
C SER A 170 -15.42 9.48 -64.80
N GLU A 171 -16.41 10.24 -64.31
CA GLU A 171 -17.83 9.89 -64.47
C GLU A 171 -18.29 9.85 -65.95
N LYS A 172 -17.82 10.77 -66.80
CA LYS A 172 -18.14 10.75 -68.25
C LYS A 172 -17.66 9.46 -68.93
N TYR A 173 -16.48 8.97 -68.54
CA TYR A 173 -15.97 7.69 -69.04
C TYR A 173 -16.72 6.50 -68.44
N ARG A 174 -17.19 6.60 -67.18
CA ARG A 174 -18.09 5.61 -66.59
C ARG A 174 -19.43 5.52 -67.32
N ASP A 175 -19.98 6.65 -67.76
CA ASP A 175 -21.17 6.69 -68.61
C ASP A 175 -20.94 5.93 -69.92
N SER A 176 -19.81 6.19 -70.56
CA SER A 176 -19.41 5.52 -71.80
C SER A 176 -19.22 4.01 -71.59
N LEU A 177 -18.60 3.61 -70.48
CA LEU A 177 -18.43 2.20 -70.08
C LEU A 177 -19.78 1.47 -69.96
N LEU A 178 -20.78 2.10 -69.34
CA LEU A 178 -22.12 1.51 -69.20
C LEU A 178 -22.84 1.31 -70.54
N THR A 179 -22.48 2.05 -71.60
CA THR A 179 -23.08 1.83 -72.93
C THR A 179 -22.58 0.56 -73.62
N VAL A 180 -21.38 0.10 -73.27
CA VAL A 180 -20.74 -1.03 -73.94
C VAL A 180 -20.83 -2.33 -73.14
N LEU A 181 -20.91 -2.26 -71.82
CA LEU A 181 -21.03 -3.44 -70.95
C LEU A 181 -22.37 -4.18 -71.14
N PRO A 182 -22.39 -5.52 -71.14
CA PRO A 182 -23.63 -6.29 -71.13
C PRO A 182 -24.42 -6.04 -69.84
N LYS A 183 -25.70 -5.69 -69.93
CA LYS A 183 -26.54 -5.36 -68.76
C LYS A 183 -26.64 -6.48 -67.71
N SER A 184 -26.47 -7.73 -68.12
CA SER A 184 -26.47 -8.90 -67.25
C SER A 184 -25.13 -9.17 -66.58
N SER A 185 -24.05 -8.50 -67.01
CA SER A 185 -22.71 -8.73 -66.47
C SER A 185 -22.59 -8.16 -65.05
N LEU A 186 -21.72 -8.78 -64.25
CA LEU A 186 -21.45 -8.32 -62.89
C LEU A 186 -20.84 -6.91 -62.93
N GLU A 187 -19.93 -6.66 -63.88
CA GLU A 187 -19.27 -5.37 -64.09
C GLU A 187 -20.31 -4.28 -64.34
N TYR A 188 -21.29 -4.49 -65.25
CA TYR A 188 -22.34 -3.50 -65.50
C TYR A 188 -23.11 -3.18 -64.22
N ARG A 189 -23.56 -4.22 -63.49
CA ARG A 189 -24.39 -4.09 -62.29
C ARG A 189 -23.63 -3.39 -61.16
N THR A 190 -22.35 -3.66 -61.01
CA THR A 190 -21.48 -2.97 -60.04
C THR A 190 -21.24 -1.52 -60.47
N THR A 191 -20.88 -1.27 -61.73
CA THR A 191 -20.62 0.08 -62.24
C THR A 191 -21.85 0.99 -62.16
N ILE A 192 -23.05 0.48 -62.46
CA ILE A 192 -24.28 1.27 -62.34
C ILE A 192 -24.64 1.57 -60.89
N ALA A 193 -24.40 0.64 -59.96
CA ALA A 193 -24.62 0.87 -58.53
C ALA A 193 -23.68 1.97 -58.00
N ILE A 194 -22.40 1.93 -58.39
CA ILE A 194 -21.40 2.94 -58.05
C ILE A 194 -21.79 4.31 -58.63
N LYS A 195 -22.19 4.37 -59.90
CA LYS A 195 -22.70 5.61 -60.52
C LYS A 195 -23.92 6.15 -59.77
N THR A 196 -24.87 5.26 -59.41
CA THR A 196 -26.08 5.63 -58.67
C THR A 196 -25.74 6.25 -57.31
N LEU A 197 -24.73 5.70 -56.61
CA LEU A 197 -24.22 6.24 -55.36
C LEU A 197 -23.67 7.66 -55.54
N PHE A 198 -22.74 7.86 -56.49
CA PHE A 198 -22.09 9.16 -56.69
C PHE A 198 -23.01 10.23 -57.29
N ASN A 199 -24.11 9.83 -57.96
CA ASN A 199 -25.19 10.75 -58.37
C ASN A 199 -26.09 11.18 -57.20
N GLY A 200 -25.88 10.65 -55.99
CA GLY A 200 -26.63 11.01 -54.79
C GLY A 200 -27.85 10.13 -54.49
N ASN A 201 -28.19 9.17 -55.35
CA ASN A 201 -29.32 8.25 -55.18
C ASN A 201 -28.96 7.07 -54.27
N ARG A 202 -28.57 7.38 -53.02
CA ARG A 202 -27.96 6.43 -52.07
C ARG A 202 -28.84 5.23 -51.74
N GLU A 203 -30.14 5.43 -51.55
CA GLU A 203 -31.10 4.35 -51.25
C GLU A 203 -31.18 3.31 -52.38
N ASP A 204 -31.18 3.77 -53.63
CA ASP A 204 -31.23 2.86 -54.77
C ASP A 204 -29.89 2.14 -54.96
N ALA A 205 -28.77 2.86 -54.81
CA ALA A 205 -27.45 2.25 -54.83
C ALA A 205 -27.29 1.18 -53.74
N LYS A 206 -27.78 1.43 -52.52
CA LYS A 206 -27.78 0.47 -51.41
C LYS A 206 -28.57 -0.80 -51.75
N LYS A 207 -29.76 -0.66 -52.33
CA LYS A 207 -30.56 -1.82 -52.80
C LYS A 207 -29.80 -2.63 -53.83
N GLN A 208 -29.22 -1.97 -54.84
CA GLN A 208 -28.43 -2.63 -55.89
C GLN A 208 -27.22 -3.37 -55.30
N LEU A 209 -26.45 -2.72 -54.41
CA LEU A 209 -25.29 -3.31 -53.75
C LEU A 209 -25.66 -4.45 -52.79
N LEU A 210 -26.80 -4.38 -52.12
CA LEU A 210 -27.26 -5.46 -51.23
C LEU A 210 -27.64 -6.73 -52.01
N VAL A 211 -28.21 -6.58 -53.20
CA VAL A 211 -28.44 -7.73 -54.10
C VAL A 211 -27.10 -8.36 -54.49
N LEU A 212 -26.15 -7.54 -54.94
CA LEU A 212 -24.80 -8.00 -55.31
C LEU A 212 -24.07 -8.66 -54.13
N TRP A 213 -24.22 -8.12 -52.92
CA TRP A 213 -23.64 -8.66 -51.69
C TRP A 213 -24.12 -10.08 -51.40
N ASN A 214 -25.40 -10.34 -51.63
CA ASN A 214 -26.01 -11.65 -51.37
C ASN A 214 -25.68 -12.70 -52.44
N GLU A 215 -25.43 -12.27 -53.69
CA GLU A 215 -25.05 -13.15 -54.80
C GLU A 215 -23.57 -13.56 -54.73
N ASN A 216 -22.68 -12.64 -54.35
CA ASN A 216 -21.23 -12.84 -54.44
C ASN A 216 -20.59 -13.39 -53.16
N LYS A 217 -21.26 -14.34 -52.48
CA LYS A 217 -20.84 -14.74 -51.12
C LYS A 217 -19.42 -15.31 -51.00
N LYS A 218 -18.94 -15.95 -52.06
CA LYS A 218 -17.64 -16.66 -52.12
C LYS A 218 -16.54 -15.88 -52.86
N ASP A 219 -16.90 -14.79 -53.53
CA ASP A 219 -15.94 -13.98 -54.27
C ASP A 219 -15.41 -12.88 -53.34
N ILE A 220 -14.18 -13.09 -52.86
CA ILE A 220 -13.54 -12.19 -51.90
C ILE A 220 -13.28 -10.80 -52.48
N GLU A 221 -12.92 -10.71 -53.78
CA GLU A 221 -12.63 -9.44 -54.44
C GLU A 221 -13.92 -8.62 -54.61
N GLN A 222 -14.98 -9.25 -55.09
CA GLN A 222 -16.27 -8.59 -55.26
C GLN A 222 -16.89 -8.22 -53.91
N ARG A 223 -16.77 -9.08 -52.90
CA ARG A 223 -17.17 -8.76 -51.52
C ARG A 223 -16.44 -7.54 -50.99
N ALA A 224 -15.13 -7.44 -51.20
CA ALA A 224 -14.33 -6.32 -50.73
C ALA A 224 -14.78 -5.00 -51.36
N LEU A 225 -15.03 -5.02 -52.68
CA LEU A 225 -15.49 -3.86 -53.44
C LEU A 225 -16.88 -3.41 -53.00
N ILE A 226 -17.84 -4.33 -52.91
CA ILE A 226 -19.21 -4.04 -52.47
C ILE A 226 -19.20 -3.51 -51.04
N ALA A 227 -18.42 -4.13 -50.15
CA ALA A 227 -18.31 -3.69 -48.77
C ALA A 227 -17.73 -2.28 -48.65
N TYR A 228 -16.74 -1.92 -49.47
CA TYR A 228 -16.21 -0.55 -49.49
C TYR A 228 -17.32 0.47 -49.80
N PHE A 229 -18.08 0.27 -50.88
CA PHE A 229 -19.16 1.19 -51.26
C PHE A 229 -20.34 1.19 -50.28
N MET A 230 -20.66 0.05 -49.67
CA MET A 230 -21.62 0.00 -48.56
C MET A 230 -21.13 0.85 -47.38
N GLY A 231 -19.84 0.77 -47.03
CA GLY A 231 -19.21 1.62 -46.02
C GLY A 231 -19.37 3.12 -46.33
N LEU A 232 -19.16 3.53 -47.58
CA LEU A 232 -19.39 4.90 -48.01
C LEU A 232 -20.86 5.33 -47.89
N ILE A 233 -21.81 4.47 -48.22
CA ILE A 233 -23.24 4.75 -48.03
C ILE A 233 -23.55 5.00 -46.56
N TYR A 234 -23.12 4.12 -45.66
CA TYR A 234 -23.38 4.25 -44.23
C TYR A 234 -22.67 5.46 -43.60
N LYS A 235 -21.52 5.89 -44.14
CA LYS A 235 -20.89 7.18 -43.80
C LYS A 235 -21.84 8.35 -44.05
N TYR A 236 -22.51 8.38 -45.20
CA TYR A 236 -23.50 9.43 -45.51
C TYR A 236 -24.77 9.34 -44.67
N GLU A 237 -25.20 8.13 -44.33
CA GLU A 237 -26.34 7.89 -43.43
C GLU A 237 -26.03 8.18 -41.96
N LYS A 238 -24.76 8.43 -41.62
CA LYS A 238 -24.24 8.59 -40.25
C LYS A 238 -24.46 7.35 -39.38
N ASP A 239 -24.59 6.18 -39.98
CA ASP A 239 -24.58 4.89 -39.27
C ASP A 239 -23.14 4.40 -39.14
N THR A 240 -22.48 4.86 -38.09
CA THR A 240 -21.06 4.54 -37.87
C THR A 240 -20.83 3.06 -37.61
N LYS A 241 -21.80 2.33 -37.04
CA LYS A 241 -21.65 0.89 -36.75
C LYS A 241 -21.61 0.08 -38.04
N SER A 242 -22.56 0.32 -38.94
CA SER A 242 -22.57 -0.34 -40.25
C SER A 242 -21.41 0.12 -41.13
N GLN A 243 -21.03 1.40 -41.07
CA GLN A 243 -19.83 1.90 -41.76
C GLN A 243 -18.58 1.11 -41.34
N ILE A 244 -18.31 1.00 -40.03
CA ILE A 244 -17.15 0.26 -39.51
C ILE A 244 -17.24 -1.22 -39.91
N TYR A 245 -18.41 -1.84 -39.82
CA TYR A 245 -18.60 -3.24 -40.20
C TYR A 245 -18.18 -3.50 -41.66
N TYR A 246 -18.73 -2.73 -42.60
CA TYR A 246 -18.47 -2.95 -44.02
C TYR A 246 -17.05 -2.56 -44.42
N LEU A 247 -16.52 -1.43 -43.93
CA LEU A 247 -15.13 -1.05 -44.18
C LEU A 247 -14.15 -2.10 -43.61
N SER A 248 -14.45 -2.68 -42.45
CA SER A 248 -13.60 -3.73 -41.85
C SER A 248 -13.61 -5.02 -42.67
N ILE A 249 -14.73 -5.39 -43.30
CA ILE A 249 -14.76 -6.54 -44.22
C ILE A 249 -13.89 -6.27 -45.44
N SER A 250 -14.03 -5.08 -46.03
CA SER A 250 -13.22 -4.67 -47.18
C SER A 250 -11.72 -4.69 -46.86
N ALA A 251 -11.33 -4.06 -45.75
CA ALA A 251 -9.94 -4.04 -45.28
C ALA A 251 -9.40 -5.44 -44.94
N SER A 252 -10.24 -6.32 -44.38
CA SER A 252 -9.86 -7.71 -44.09
C SER A 252 -9.52 -8.47 -45.37
N ALA A 253 -10.37 -8.33 -46.40
CA ALA A 253 -10.17 -8.97 -47.68
C ALA A 253 -8.88 -8.48 -48.37
N ASP A 254 -8.56 -7.19 -48.27
CA ASP A 254 -7.31 -6.65 -48.79
C ASP A 254 -6.08 -7.24 -48.08
N ILE A 255 -6.12 -7.45 -46.76
CA ILE A 255 -5.05 -8.17 -46.06
C ILE A 255 -4.94 -9.62 -46.55
N GLU A 256 -6.06 -10.34 -46.64
CA GLU A 256 -6.07 -11.76 -47.02
C GLU A 256 -5.52 -11.98 -48.43
N MET A 257 -5.77 -11.04 -49.34
CA MET A 257 -5.23 -11.06 -50.71
C MET A 257 -3.83 -10.45 -50.82
N ALA A 258 -3.33 -9.85 -49.74
CA ALA A 258 -2.15 -8.98 -49.71
C ALA A 258 -2.24 -7.80 -50.70
N ASN A 259 -3.44 -7.25 -50.93
CA ASN A 259 -3.61 -6.02 -51.69
C ASN A 259 -3.20 -4.82 -50.83
N ARG A 260 -2.35 -3.97 -51.39
CA ARG A 260 -1.84 -2.76 -50.75
C ARG A 260 -2.41 -1.47 -51.35
N ASP A 261 -2.98 -1.54 -52.55
CA ASP A 261 -3.87 -0.48 -53.04
C ASP A 261 -5.25 -0.65 -52.41
N ASN A 262 -5.45 -0.03 -51.25
CA ASN A 262 -6.68 -0.10 -50.49
C ASN A 262 -7.15 1.30 -50.03
N ALA A 263 -8.48 1.45 -49.91
CA ALA A 263 -9.12 2.69 -49.47
C ALA A 263 -9.65 2.57 -48.02
N SER A 264 -10.08 1.37 -47.63
CA SER A 264 -10.86 1.15 -46.43
C SER A 264 -10.11 1.48 -45.15
N PHE A 265 -8.78 1.32 -45.09
CA PHE A 265 -7.99 1.73 -43.92
C PHE A 265 -7.99 3.24 -43.72
N HIS A 266 -7.92 4.04 -44.79
CA HIS A 266 -8.01 5.49 -44.68
C HIS A 266 -9.39 5.94 -44.18
N ASP A 267 -10.47 5.39 -44.75
CA ASP A 267 -11.83 5.71 -44.27
C ASP A 267 -12.08 5.20 -42.84
N LEU A 268 -11.54 4.04 -42.43
CA LEU A 268 -11.58 3.58 -41.04
C LEU A 268 -10.84 4.55 -40.12
N ALA A 269 -9.66 5.02 -40.52
CA ALA A 269 -8.88 5.97 -39.73
C ALA A 269 -9.66 7.27 -39.48
N LEU A 270 -10.28 7.82 -40.52
CA LEU A 270 -11.14 9.00 -40.40
C LEU A 270 -12.37 8.72 -39.52
N THR A 271 -12.98 7.54 -39.67
CA THR A 271 -14.15 7.15 -38.87
C THR A 271 -13.82 7.09 -37.37
N TYR A 272 -12.69 6.47 -37.00
CA TYR A 272 -12.26 6.40 -35.60
C TYR A 272 -11.74 7.74 -35.06
N TYR A 273 -11.16 8.58 -35.93
CA TYR A 273 -10.82 9.94 -35.57
C TYR A 273 -12.05 10.75 -35.16
N ASP A 274 -13.14 10.66 -35.94
CA ASP A 274 -14.43 11.31 -35.63
C ASP A 274 -15.06 10.76 -34.34
N GLN A 275 -14.83 9.48 -34.03
CA GLN A 275 -15.23 8.86 -32.75
C GLN A 275 -14.30 9.19 -31.57
N GLN A 276 -13.23 9.96 -31.79
CA GLN A 276 -12.18 10.27 -30.81
C GLN A 276 -11.42 9.03 -30.29
N ASP A 277 -11.50 7.90 -31.00
CA ASP A 277 -10.64 6.74 -30.77
C ASP A 277 -9.32 6.93 -31.51
N PHE A 278 -8.47 7.78 -30.95
CA PHE A 278 -7.21 8.18 -31.59
C PHE A 278 -6.20 7.03 -31.71
N ASP A 279 -6.32 5.94 -30.94
CA ASP A 279 -5.41 4.79 -31.06
C ASP A 279 -5.70 4.05 -32.37
N ARG A 280 -6.96 3.69 -32.59
CA ARG A 280 -7.38 3.02 -33.82
C ARG A 280 -7.25 3.92 -35.03
N ALA A 281 -7.59 5.21 -34.90
CA ALA A 281 -7.38 6.19 -35.97
C ALA A 281 -5.93 6.23 -36.42
N PHE A 282 -4.98 6.30 -35.47
CA PHE A 282 -3.56 6.31 -35.74
C PHE A 282 -3.07 4.98 -36.36
N GLN A 283 -3.50 3.85 -35.81
CA GLN A 283 -3.12 2.52 -36.32
C GLN A 283 -3.58 2.30 -37.77
N PHE A 284 -4.80 2.69 -38.11
CA PHE A 284 -5.33 2.51 -39.46
C PHE A 284 -4.73 3.49 -40.47
N ILE A 285 -4.46 4.75 -40.09
CA ILE A 285 -3.82 5.69 -41.03
C ILE A 285 -2.37 5.29 -41.32
N GLU A 286 -1.64 4.80 -40.31
CA GLU A 286 -0.29 4.27 -40.49
C GLU A 286 -0.31 3.08 -41.44
N LYS A 287 -1.22 2.13 -41.25
CA LYS A 287 -1.41 0.99 -42.15
C LYS A 287 -1.70 1.42 -43.59
N ALA A 288 -2.61 2.37 -43.78
CA ALA A 288 -2.96 2.87 -45.12
C ALA A 288 -1.75 3.50 -45.83
N ILE A 289 -0.97 4.30 -45.11
CA ILE A 289 0.23 4.96 -45.66
C ILE A 289 1.32 3.95 -45.95
N ASP A 290 1.60 3.03 -45.03
CA ASP A 290 2.61 1.98 -45.19
C ASP A 290 2.32 1.13 -46.43
N ASP A 291 1.07 0.69 -46.59
CA ASP A 291 0.65 -0.08 -47.75
C ASP A 291 0.83 0.72 -49.05
N ALA A 292 0.37 1.96 -49.07
CA ALA A 292 0.48 2.83 -50.23
C ALA A 292 1.94 3.09 -50.62
N MET A 293 2.82 3.29 -49.63
CA MET A 293 4.27 3.46 -49.83
C MET A 293 4.93 2.18 -50.34
N LEU A 294 4.64 1.02 -49.74
CA LEU A 294 5.18 -0.28 -50.17
C LEU A 294 4.70 -0.69 -51.57
N CYS A 295 3.46 -0.33 -51.92
CA CYS A 295 2.88 -0.56 -53.24
C CYS A 295 3.26 0.52 -54.27
N LYS A 296 3.79 1.66 -53.83
CA LYS A 296 4.09 2.86 -54.63
C LYS A 296 2.86 3.46 -55.32
N VAL A 297 1.73 3.56 -54.61
CA VAL A 297 0.47 4.12 -55.13
C VAL A 297 0.37 5.61 -54.80
N ARG A 298 0.68 6.48 -55.77
CA ARG A 298 0.85 7.93 -55.56
C ARG A 298 -0.38 8.60 -54.95
N TYR A 299 -1.56 8.32 -55.49
CA TYR A 299 -2.79 8.99 -55.07
C TYR A 299 -3.21 8.56 -53.65
N ARG A 300 -3.01 7.30 -53.26
CA ARG A 300 -3.21 6.80 -51.88
C ARG A 300 -2.23 7.41 -50.88
N ILE A 301 -0.96 7.60 -51.28
CA ILE A 301 0.03 8.30 -50.45
C ILE A 301 -0.45 9.72 -50.16
N ILE A 302 -0.95 10.45 -51.17
CA ILE A 302 -1.47 11.82 -51.00
C ILE A 302 -2.70 11.83 -50.07
N GLU A 303 -3.66 10.94 -50.28
CA GLU A 303 -4.84 10.78 -49.41
C GLU A 303 -4.43 10.53 -47.95
N GLY A 304 -3.57 9.54 -47.71
CA GLY A 304 -3.08 9.20 -46.37
C GLY A 304 -2.30 10.34 -45.71
N THR A 305 -1.31 10.90 -46.40
CA THR A 305 -0.46 11.97 -45.85
C THR A 305 -1.19 13.29 -45.64
N SER A 306 -2.30 13.54 -46.34
CA SER A 306 -3.15 14.71 -46.07
C SER A 306 -3.85 14.63 -44.71
N SER A 307 -4.22 13.42 -44.27
CA SER A 307 -4.97 13.18 -43.02
C SER A 307 -4.06 12.82 -41.84
N TYR A 308 -2.82 12.38 -42.10
CA TYR A 308 -1.88 11.96 -41.06
C TYR A 308 -1.54 13.04 -40.02
N PRO A 309 -1.22 14.30 -40.38
CA PRO A 309 -0.79 15.29 -39.39
C PRO A 309 -1.83 15.56 -38.31
N ILE A 310 -3.12 15.64 -38.69
CA ILE A 310 -4.19 15.91 -37.75
C ILE A 310 -4.48 14.70 -36.84
N ILE A 311 -4.44 13.48 -37.38
CA ILE A 311 -4.61 12.25 -36.60
C ILE A 311 -3.44 12.07 -35.64
N ASN A 312 -2.20 12.23 -36.13
CA ASN A 312 -1.00 12.12 -35.30
C ASN A 312 -0.97 13.19 -34.20
N ALA A 313 -1.34 14.44 -34.49
CA ALA A 313 -1.41 15.48 -33.48
C ALA A 313 -2.42 15.14 -32.37
N ALA A 314 -3.60 14.62 -32.72
CA ALA A 314 -4.60 14.19 -31.74
C ALA A 314 -4.13 13.00 -30.91
N TYR A 315 -3.49 12.01 -31.54
CA TYR A 315 -2.88 10.87 -30.86
C TYR A 315 -1.78 11.31 -29.87
N GLN A 316 -0.87 12.19 -30.28
CA GLN A 316 0.17 12.73 -29.40
C GLN A 316 -0.41 13.58 -28.26
N GLN A 317 -1.46 14.36 -28.53
CA GLN A 317 -2.15 15.11 -27.49
C GLN A 317 -2.79 14.19 -26.45
N LYS A 318 -3.40 13.07 -26.88
CA LYS A 318 -3.94 12.04 -25.98
C LYS A 318 -2.84 11.45 -25.10
N ILE A 319 -1.72 11.01 -25.68
CA ILE A 319 -0.58 10.46 -24.93
C ILE A 319 -0.06 11.49 -23.92
N SER A 320 0.15 12.73 -24.36
CA SER A 320 0.61 13.82 -23.50
C SER A 320 -0.35 14.05 -22.32
N SER A 321 -1.67 14.01 -22.57
CA SER A 321 -2.68 14.16 -21.51
C SER A 321 -2.66 13.00 -20.52
N GLN A 322 -2.57 11.76 -21.00
CA GLN A 322 -2.44 10.58 -20.14
C GLN A 322 -1.16 10.63 -19.30
N ASN A 323 -0.03 11.01 -19.90
CA ASN A 323 1.24 11.17 -19.19
C ASN A 323 1.15 12.26 -18.10
N ARG A 324 0.48 13.39 -18.37
CA ARG A 324 0.24 14.42 -17.34
C ARG A 324 -0.60 13.87 -16.18
N GLN A 325 -1.65 13.10 -16.46
CA GLN A 325 -2.46 12.47 -15.42
C GLN A 325 -1.64 11.48 -14.59
N LEU A 326 -0.82 10.64 -15.23
CA LEU A 326 0.07 9.71 -14.53
C LEU A 326 1.07 10.44 -13.63
N VAL A 327 1.70 11.51 -14.14
CA VAL A 327 2.62 12.34 -13.33
C VAL A 327 1.89 12.96 -12.13
N GLY A 328 0.67 13.46 -12.32
CA GLY A 328 -0.16 13.98 -11.22
C GLY A 328 -0.47 12.92 -10.16
N LEU A 329 -0.82 11.70 -10.57
CA LEU A 329 -1.03 10.58 -9.66
C LEU A 329 0.25 10.22 -8.89
N VAL A 330 1.39 10.18 -9.56
CA VAL A 330 2.69 9.93 -8.92
C VAL A 330 2.98 10.99 -7.85
N ILE A 331 2.75 12.27 -8.12
CA ILE A 331 2.93 13.35 -7.15
C ILE A 331 2.03 13.13 -5.91
N ILE A 332 0.75 12.82 -6.11
CA ILE A 332 -0.19 12.57 -5.01
C ILE A 332 0.27 11.37 -4.16
N VAL A 333 0.66 10.27 -4.80
CA VAL A 333 1.17 9.08 -4.11
C VAL A 333 2.46 9.40 -3.33
N SER A 334 3.36 10.20 -3.90
CA SER A 334 4.56 10.65 -3.20
C SER A 334 4.24 11.49 -1.96
N ILE A 335 3.27 12.41 -2.03
CA ILE A 335 2.84 13.20 -0.88
C ILE A 335 2.24 12.30 0.22
N LEU A 336 1.40 11.34 -0.17
CA LEU A 336 0.82 10.37 0.77
C LEU A 336 1.91 9.54 1.46
N LEU A 337 2.92 9.08 0.70
CA LEU A 337 4.05 8.33 1.24
C LEU A 337 4.84 9.16 2.26
N ILE A 338 5.09 10.44 1.98
CA ILE A 338 5.74 11.36 2.93
C ILE A 338 4.89 11.49 4.21
N GLY A 339 3.57 11.64 4.08
CA GLY A 339 2.65 11.68 5.22
C GLY A 339 2.73 10.42 6.08
N VAL A 340 2.78 9.23 5.46
CA VAL A 340 2.96 7.96 6.16
C VAL A 340 4.31 7.92 6.91
N ILE A 341 5.40 8.33 6.26
CA ILE A 341 6.73 8.38 6.88
C ILE A 341 6.72 9.31 8.10
N ILE A 342 6.15 10.52 7.97
CA ILE A 342 6.01 11.46 9.09
C ILE A 342 5.21 10.83 10.23
N GLY A 343 4.08 10.18 9.91
CA GLY A 343 3.24 9.48 10.89
C GLY A 343 4.02 8.39 11.64
N LEU A 344 4.80 7.56 10.93
CA LEU A 344 5.66 6.55 11.53
C LEU A 344 6.73 7.16 12.44
N VAL A 345 7.36 8.26 12.04
CA VAL A 345 8.35 8.98 12.86
C VAL A 345 7.72 9.53 14.14
N ILE A 346 6.51 10.11 14.06
CA ILE A 346 5.77 10.60 15.23
C ILE A 346 5.45 9.44 16.18
N ILE A 347 4.89 8.34 15.67
CA ILE A 347 4.57 7.15 16.46
C ILE A 347 5.84 6.62 17.15
N TYR A 348 6.94 6.50 16.41
CA TYR A 348 8.21 6.05 16.97
C TYR A 348 8.69 6.94 18.12
N ARG A 349 8.66 8.28 17.94
CA ARG A 349 9.01 9.24 19.00
C ARG A 349 8.08 9.12 20.21
N GLN A 350 6.78 8.99 19.98
CA GLN A 350 5.78 8.86 21.03
C GLN A 350 6.00 7.59 21.85
N VAL A 351 6.30 6.46 21.20
CA VAL A 351 6.63 5.19 21.87
C VAL A 351 7.92 5.34 22.71
N GLN A 352 8.96 5.98 22.20
CA GLN A 352 10.19 6.21 22.96
C GLN A 352 9.95 7.11 24.19
N HIS A 353 9.15 8.16 24.04
CA HIS A 353 8.76 9.03 25.14
C HIS A 353 7.96 8.27 26.22
N LEU A 354 6.97 7.46 25.81
CA LEU A 354 6.21 6.59 26.71
C LEU A 354 7.09 5.58 27.45
N ARG A 355 8.10 5.01 26.78
CA ARG A 355 9.07 4.11 27.43
C ARG A 355 9.85 4.81 28.53
N ARG A 356 10.29 6.07 28.31
CA ARG A 356 10.98 6.87 29.33
C ARG A 356 10.09 7.15 30.54
N ILE A 357 8.88 7.68 30.31
CA ILE A 357 7.92 7.95 31.39
C ILE A 357 7.61 6.68 32.19
N ARG A 358 7.41 5.54 31.52
CA ARG A 358 7.12 4.27 32.19
C ARG A 358 8.31 3.80 33.05
N SER A 359 9.54 4.03 32.60
CA SER A 359 10.76 3.74 33.38
C SER A 359 10.85 4.63 34.62
N GLU A 360 10.63 5.94 34.48
CA GLU A 360 10.66 6.88 35.60
C GLU A 360 9.54 6.60 36.62
N LEU A 361 8.34 6.30 36.14
CA LEU A 361 7.21 5.92 36.98
C LEU A 361 7.49 4.61 37.72
N SER A 362 8.13 3.64 37.07
CA SER A 362 8.54 2.38 37.71
C SER A 362 9.55 2.62 38.83
N ALA A 363 10.55 3.47 38.58
CA ALA A 363 11.56 3.83 39.59
C ALA A 363 10.93 4.57 40.78
N THR A 364 10.05 5.53 40.51
CA THR A 364 9.33 6.29 41.55
C THR A 364 8.43 5.39 42.40
N ASN A 365 7.69 4.47 41.77
CA ASN A 365 6.86 3.50 42.51
C ASN A 365 7.71 2.58 43.39
N GLN A 366 8.92 2.22 42.96
CA GLN A 366 9.82 1.39 43.75
C GLN A 366 10.32 2.15 44.99
N GLN A 367 10.65 3.43 44.85
CA GLN A 367 11.01 4.32 45.98
C GLN A 367 9.83 4.50 46.94
N LEU A 368 8.62 4.66 46.42
CA LEU A 368 7.42 4.84 47.24
C LEU A 368 7.13 3.58 48.07
N ARG A 369 7.35 2.39 47.49
CA ARG A 369 7.24 1.11 48.20
C ARG A 369 8.28 1.00 49.32
N SER A 370 9.55 1.27 49.05
CA SER A 370 10.60 1.19 50.08
C SER A 370 10.35 2.14 51.24
N LEU A 371 9.88 3.36 50.97
CA LEU A 371 9.56 4.33 52.03
C LEU A 371 8.37 3.89 52.88
N ASN A 372 7.35 3.27 52.25
CA ASN A 372 6.20 2.75 52.97
C ASN A 372 6.58 1.57 53.88
N ASP A 373 7.48 0.69 53.41
CA ASP A 373 8.01 -0.41 54.22
C ASP A 373 8.81 0.11 55.44
N GLU A 374 9.62 1.15 55.26
CA GLU A 374 10.37 1.80 56.34
C GLU A 374 9.43 2.40 57.41
N ILE A 375 8.40 3.14 56.99
CA ILE A 375 7.40 3.71 57.90
C ILE A 375 6.71 2.61 58.71
N ASN A 376 6.32 1.51 58.08
CA ASN A 376 5.68 0.39 58.79
C ASN A 376 6.61 -0.23 59.83
N GLN A 377 7.90 -0.40 59.52
CA GLN A 377 8.87 -0.91 60.49
C GLN A 377 9.06 0.04 61.68
N THR A 378 9.12 1.35 61.44
CA THR A 378 9.22 2.33 62.53
C THR A 378 7.99 2.32 63.44
N ASN A 379 6.79 2.22 62.85
CA ASN A 379 5.55 2.15 63.63
C ASN A 379 5.48 0.91 64.53
N LEU A 380 5.94 -0.25 64.05
CA LEU A 380 5.99 -1.47 64.86
C LEU A 380 6.87 -1.31 66.10
N LYS A 381 8.10 -0.79 65.93
CA LYS A 381 9.02 -0.52 67.05
C LYS A 381 8.44 0.45 68.08
N LEU A 382 7.74 1.48 67.62
CA LEU A 382 7.13 2.46 68.50
C LEU A 382 5.99 1.84 69.32
N SER A 383 5.18 0.99 68.70
CA SER A 383 4.08 0.28 69.37
C SER A 383 4.60 -0.63 70.49
N GLU A 384 5.70 -1.35 70.23
CA GLU A 384 6.33 -2.25 71.20
C GLU A 384 6.87 -1.49 72.43
N SER A 385 7.58 -0.38 72.21
CA SER A 385 8.08 0.47 73.29
C SER A 385 6.96 1.03 74.19
N ASN A 386 5.80 1.35 73.60
CA ASN A 386 4.65 1.85 74.36
C ASN A 386 4.03 0.75 75.24
N HIS A 387 3.88 -0.47 74.73
CA HIS A 387 3.35 -1.60 75.50
C HIS A 387 4.17 -1.86 76.77
N ILE A 388 5.51 -1.80 76.67
CA ILE A 388 6.40 -1.98 77.81
C ILE A 388 6.16 -0.92 78.89
N LYS A 389 6.02 0.36 78.51
CA LYS A 389 5.74 1.45 79.46
C LYS A 389 4.40 1.26 80.18
N GLU A 390 3.38 0.80 79.46
CA GLU A 390 2.06 0.56 80.02
C GLU A 390 2.08 -0.53 81.11
N GLU A 391 2.83 -1.62 80.90
CA GLU A 391 2.95 -2.72 81.88
C GLU A 391 3.61 -2.25 83.20
N TYR A 392 4.63 -1.40 83.14
CA TYR A 392 5.27 -0.86 84.36
C TYR A 392 4.38 0.12 85.12
N ILE A 393 3.60 0.92 84.40
CA ILE A 393 2.61 1.81 85.02
C ILE A 393 1.59 0.98 85.79
N ALA A 394 1.12 -0.13 85.24
CA ALA A 394 0.21 -1.05 85.93
C ALA A 394 0.85 -1.63 87.21
N GLN A 395 2.08 -2.16 87.13
CA GLN A 395 2.79 -2.70 88.30
C GLN A 395 2.99 -1.67 89.43
N PHE A 396 3.22 -0.40 89.08
CA PHE A 396 3.34 0.67 90.06
C PHE A 396 2.02 0.91 90.81
N PHE A 397 0.91 0.99 90.09
CA PHE A 397 -0.41 1.19 90.70
C PHE A 397 -0.83 -0.01 91.58
N ASP A 398 -0.52 -1.24 91.18
CA ASP A 398 -0.74 -2.43 92.01
C ASP A 398 0.00 -2.35 93.35
N MET A 399 1.24 -1.88 93.33
CA MET A 399 2.02 -1.69 94.55
C MET A 399 1.40 -0.62 95.46
N CYS A 400 0.96 0.51 94.89
CA CYS A 400 0.24 1.53 95.65
C CYS A 400 -1.02 0.98 96.29
N SER A 401 -1.81 0.17 95.57
CA SER A 401 -3.01 -0.48 96.10
C SER A 401 -2.67 -1.39 97.28
N SER A 402 -1.65 -2.24 97.15
CA SER A 402 -1.22 -3.15 98.23
C SER A 402 -0.79 -2.39 99.49
N TYR A 403 -0.13 -1.23 99.36
CA TYR A 403 0.23 -0.39 100.50
C TYR A 403 -0.99 0.23 101.18
N ILE A 404 -2.01 0.63 100.42
CA ILE A 404 -3.28 1.15 100.98
C ILE A 404 -3.95 0.07 101.83
N ASP A 405 -4.05 -1.17 101.32
CA ASP A 405 -4.64 -2.29 102.05
C ASP A 405 -3.90 -2.56 103.36
N LYS A 406 -2.56 -2.58 103.31
CA LYS A 406 -1.73 -2.76 104.52
C LYS A 406 -1.96 -1.66 105.55
N MET A 407 -2.01 -0.39 105.13
CA MET A 407 -2.28 0.73 106.03
C MET A 407 -3.66 0.61 106.68
N GLU A 408 -4.64 0.11 105.93
CA GLU A 408 -5.96 -0.18 106.47
C GLU A 408 -5.91 -1.29 107.54
N ASP A 409 -5.17 -2.37 107.30
CA ASP A 409 -5.01 -3.47 108.25
C ASP A 409 -4.30 -3.03 109.55
N ILE A 410 -3.27 -2.19 109.44
CA ILE A 410 -2.59 -1.59 110.59
C ILE A 410 -3.57 -0.74 111.39
N ARG A 411 -4.34 0.13 110.72
CA ARG A 411 -5.36 0.96 111.37
C ARG A 411 -6.40 0.11 112.10
N LYS A 412 -6.89 -0.97 111.48
CA LYS A 412 -7.84 -1.92 112.10
C LYS A 412 -7.23 -2.61 113.32
N ALA A 413 -5.98 -3.06 113.23
CA ALA A 413 -5.28 -3.73 114.33
C ALA A 413 -5.06 -2.81 115.53
N LEU A 414 -4.65 -1.56 115.30
CA LEU A 414 -4.49 -0.55 116.34
C LEU A 414 -5.83 -0.17 116.98
N LEU A 415 -6.87 0.05 116.16
CA LEU A 415 -8.22 0.36 116.65
C LEU A 415 -8.76 -0.77 117.55
N LYS A 416 -8.58 -2.04 117.15
CA LYS A 416 -9.00 -3.21 117.94
C LYS A 416 -8.36 -3.23 119.33
N LYS A 417 -7.05 -2.92 119.42
CA LYS A 417 -6.31 -2.88 120.70
C LYS A 417 -6.75 -1.71 121.59
N ALA A 418 -7.02 -0.55 120.99
CA ALA A 418 -7.54 0.62 121.71
C ALA A 418 -8.95 0.36 122.28
N THR A 419 -9.86 -0.20 121.47
CA THR A 419 -11.24 -0.49 121.90
C THR A 419 -11.29 -1.52 123.03
N ASN A 420 -10.41 -2.51 123.02
CA ASN A 420 -10.32 -3.55 124.07
C ASN A 420 -9.58 -3.09 125.34
N GLN A 421 -9.27 -1.79 125.47
CA GLN A 421 -8.54 -1.18 126.60
C GLN A 421 -7.16 -1.82 126.87
N GLN A 422 -6.54 -2.43 125.86
CA GLN A 422 -5.21 -3.05 125.95
C GLN A 422 -4.11 -2.00 125.82
N TRP A 423 -4.12 -1.00 126.71
CA TRP A 423 -3.28 0.20 126.59
C TRP A 423 -1.78 -0.12 126.65
N ASP A 424 -1.36 -1.08 127.47
CA ASP A 424 0.04 -1.49 127.57
C ASP A 424 0.54 -2.16 126.28
N ALA A 425 -0.24 -3.10 125.73
CA ALA A 425 0.10 -3.79 124.48
C ALA A 425 0.04 -2.87 123.25
N LEU A 426 -0.87 -1.89 123.24
CA LEU A 426 -0.90 -0.84 122.21
C LEU A 426 0.34 0.05 122.30
N ARG A 427 0.73 0.45 123.52
CA ARG A 427 1.92 1.28 123.76
C ARG A 427 3.21 0.54 123.38
N GLU A 428 3.30 -0.76 123.65
CA GLU A 428 4.43 -1.57 123.16
C GLU A 428 4.46 -1.68 121.64
N GLN A 429 3.33 -1.94 120.99
CA GLN A 429 3.28 -2.04 119.53
C GLN A 429 3.64 -0.72 118.85
N LEU A 430 3.19 0.42 119.38
CA LEU A 430 3.53 1.75 118.86
C LEU A 430 4.98 2.16 119.14
N LYS A 431 5.62 1.60 120.18
CA LYS A 431 7.06 1.79 120.43
C LYS A 431 7.95 0.88 119.58
N SER A 432 7.40 -0.19 119.02
CA SER A 432 8.17 -1.19 118.26
C SER A 432 8.59 -0.66 116.89
N THR A 433 9.89 -0.70 116.60
CA THR A 433 10.45 -0.41 115.27
C THR A 433 10.34 -1.58 114.30
N GLN A 434 9.88 -2.76 114.75
CA GLN A 434 9.83 -3.97 113.92
C GLN A 434 8.94 -3.81 112.67
N MET A 435 7.90 -2.98 112.76
CA MET A 435 7.02 -2.72 111.62
C MET A 435 7.72 -1.88 110.54
N GLU A 436 8.46 -0.85 110.94
CA GLU A 436 9.25 -0.02 110.03
C GLU A 436 10.34 -0.88 109.35
N GLU A 437 11.05 -1.70 110.12
CA GLU A 437 12.09 -2.59 109.60
C GLU A 437 11.55 -3.57 108.54
N ARG A 438 10.35 -4.14 108.75
CA ARG A 438 9.71 -5.03 107.77
C ARG A 438 9.31 -4.31 106.49
N GLU A 439 8.74 -3.11 106.59
CA GLU A 439 8.33 -2.34 105.40
C GLU A 439 9.53 -1.85 104.58
N VAL A 440 10.65 -1.53 105.23
CA VAL A 440 11.91 -1.21 104.55
C VAL A 440 12.45 -2.43 103.79
N GLN A 441 12.38 -3.64 104.36
CA GLN A 441 12.77 -4.85 103.64
C GLN A 441 11.85 -5.14 102.44
N GLN A 442 10.54 -4.91 102.59
CA GLN A 442 9.61 -5.08 101.48
C GLN A 442 9.86 -4.07 100.36
N LEU A 443 10.16 -2.81 100.69
CA LEU A 443 10.55 -1.78 99.73
C LEU A 443 11.74 -2.23 98.88
N TYR A 444 12.74 -2.85 99.50
CA TYR A 444 13.91 -3.36 98.80
C TYR A 444 13.58 -4.52 97.85
N VAL A 445 12.79 -5.49 98.29
CA VAL A 445 12.39 -6.61 97.42
C VAL A 445 11.59 -6.11 96.22
N ASN A 446 10.68 -5.16 96.42
CA ASN A 446 9.88 -4.57 95.36
C ASN A 446 10.76 -3.78 94.38
N PHE A 447 11.65 -2.93 94.90
CA PHE A 447 12.60 -2.17 94.10
C PHE A 447 13.49 -3.10 93.26
N ASP A 448 14.13 -4.09 93.88
CA ASP A 448 15.03 -5.02 93.20
C ASP A 448 14.31 -5.75 92.06
N ARG A 449 13.07 -6.21 92.28
CA ARG A 449 12.28 -6.93 91.28
C ARG A 449 11.87 -6.03 90.11
N ILE A 450 11.38 -4.82 90.37
CA ILE A 450 10.98 -3.87 89.33
C ILE A 450 12.21 -3.46 88.51
N PHE A 451 13.30 -3.15 89.20
CA PHE A 451 14.54 -2.73 88.57
C PHE A 451 15.16 -3.83 87.70
N LEU A 452 15.25 -5.07 88.19
CA LEU A 452 15.76 -6.19 87.40
C LEU A 452 14.81 -6.64 86.28
N ASN A 453 13.51 -6.34 86.37
CA ASN A 453 12.62 -6.50 85.23
C ASN A 453 12.94 -5.49 84.12
N LEU A 454 13.25 -4.24 84.47
CA LEU A 454 13.67 -3.19 83.54
C LEU A 454 15.09 -3.43 82.99
N TYR A 455 15.97 -3.95 83.83
CA TYR A 455 17.39 -4.14 83.56
C TYR A 455 17.84 -5.55 83.98
N PRO A 456 17.41 -6.61 83.27
CA PRO A 456 17.66 -8.00 83.66
C PRO A 456 19.15 -8.36 83.65
N THR A 457 19.93 -7.72 82.78
CA THR A 457 21.38 -7.91 82.66
C THR A 457 22.19 -6.96 83.56
N PHE A 458 21.53 -6.13 84.38
CA PHE A 458 22.21 -5.09 85.15
C PHE A 458 23.36 -5.62 85.99
N VAL A 459 23.17 -6.74 86.69
CA VAL A 459 24.21 -7.29 87.58
C VAL A 459 25.44 -7.72 86.79
N ASP A 460 25.25 -8.31 85.61
CA ASP A 460 26.34 -8.77 84.76
C ASP A 460 27.06 -7.59 84.08
N GLU A 461 26.31 -6.64 83.51
CA GLU A 461 26.86 -5.43 82.90
C GLU A 461 27.56 -4.54 83.93
N PHE A 462 27.00 -4.42 85.14
CA PHE A 462 27.62 -3.70 86.24
C PHE A 462 28.94 -4.36 86.68
N ASN A 463 28.97 -5.68 86.79
CA ASN A 463 30.20 -6.41 87.14
C ASN A 463 31.26 -6.35 86.05
N ALA A 464 30.87 -6.21 84.77
CA ALA A 464 31.82 -5.98 83.67
C ALA A 464 32.56 -4.62 83.79
N LEU A 465 32.03 -3.68 84.58
CA LEU A 465 32.69 -2.39 84.86
C LEU A 465 33.67 -2.45 86.04
N LEU A 466 33.71 -3.57 86.78
CA LEU A 466 34.58 -3.78 87.95
C LEU A 466 35.81 -4.62 87.60
N GLN A 467 36.87 -4.52 88.42
CA GLN A 467 38.02 -5.42 88.31
C GLN A 467 37.62 -6.88 88.59
N GLU A 468 38.29 -7.83 87.93
CA GLU A 468 37.89 -9.24 87.92
C GLU A 468 37.85 -9.87 89.33
N ASP A 469 38.74 -9.43 90.23
CA ASP A 469 38.86 -9.84 91.63
C ASP A 469 37.96 -9.05 92.61
N GLU A 470 37.26 -8.02 92.13
CA GLU A 470 36.45 -7.10 92.94
C GLU A 470 34.95 -7.10 92.59
N LYS A 471 34.50 -8.08 91.78
CA LYS A 471 33.09 -8.27 91.38
C LYS A 471 32.16 -8.40 92.59
N ILE A 472 30.98 -7.81 92.46
CA ILE A 472 29.95 -7.69 93.49
C ILE A 472 28.73 -8.51 93.07
N TYR A 473 28.51 -9.63 93.76
CA TYR A 473 27.32 -10.46 93.60
C TYR A 473 26.46 -10.45 94.88
N PRO A 474 25.13 -10.49 94.76
CA PRO A 474 24.25 -10.62 95.92
C PRO A 474 24.41 -12.00 96.57
N LYS A 475 24.04 -12.12 97.85
CA LYS A 475 23.99 -13.43 98.54
C LYS A 475 22.86 -14.28 97.97
N LYS A 476 22.90 -15.61 98.15
CA LYS A 476 21.87 -16.55 97.63
C LYS A 476 20.42 -16.22 97.98
N THR A 477 20.18 -15.41 99.01
CA THR A 477 18.84 -15.01 99.49
C THR A 477 18.44 -13.58 99.11
N GLU A 478 19.28 -12.83 98.39
CA GLU A 478 19.06 -11.42 98.03
C GLU A 478 19.01 -11.27 96.49
N LEU A 479 18.15 -10.37 95.99
CA LEU A 479 18.10 -10.03 94.56
C LEU A 479 19.17 -9.00 94.19
N LEU A 480 19.28 -7.93 94.97
CA LEU A 480 20.39 -6.98 94.94
C LEU A 480 20.92 -6.78 96.37
N ASN A 481 22.23 -6.59 96.51
CA ASN A 481 22.81 -6.14 97.77
C ASN A 481 22.82 -4.60 97.85
N THR A 482 23.20 -4.03 98.99
CA THR A 482 23.21 -2.58 99.22
C THR A 482 24.04 -1.80 98.19
N GLU A 483 25.18 -2.34 97.78
CA GLU A 483 26.04 -1.70 96.77
C GLU A 483 25.31 -1.64 95.43
N LEU A 484 24.77 -2.77 94.96
CA LEU A 484 24.02 -2.83 93.70
C LEU A 484 22.76 -1.95 93.71
N ARG A 485 22.04 -1.83 94.84
CA ARG A 485 20.86 -0.94 94.94
C ARG A 485 21.20 0.54 94.79
N ILE A 486 22.32 0.98 95.37
CA ILE A 486 22.81 2.36 95.21
C ILE A 486 23.04 2.67 93.72
N PHE A 487 23.70 1.76 93.01
CA PHE A 487 24.01 1.96 91.60
C PHE A 487 22.81 1.71 90.68
N ALA A 488 21.85 0.89 91.09
CA ALA A 488 20.56 0.76 90.41
C ALA A 488 19.76 2.06 90.47
N LEU A 489 19.76 2.76 91.62
CA LEU A 489 19.14 4.08 91.76
C LEU A 489 19.83 5.14 90.87
N ILE A 490 21.16 5.12 90.82
CA ILE A 490 21.93 5.98 89.91
C ILE A 490 21.55 5.69 88.45
N ARG A 491 21.41 4.41 88.07
CA ARG A 491 20.96 4.00 86.73
C ARG A 491 19.56 4.52 86.40
N LEU A 492 18.66 4.59 87.37
CA LEU A 492 17.33 5.18 87.22
C LEU A 492 17.34 6.73 87.18
N GLY A 493 18.51 7.36 87.25
CA GLY A 493 18.66 8.82 87.25
C GLY A 493 18.51 9.45 88.64
N ILE A 494 18.53 8.65 89.72
CA ILE A 494 18.59 9.14 91.10
C ILE A 494 20.06 9.10 91.53
N ASP A 495 20.81 10.13 91.14
CA ASP A 495 22.24 10.28 91.42
C ASP A 495 22.57 11.10 92.69
N ASP A 496 21.58 11.78 93.25
CA ASP A 496 21.67 12.54 94.49
C ASP A 496 21.80 11.61 95.71
N SER A 497 22.96 11.66 96.38
CA SER A 497 23.26 10.88 97.58
C SER A 497 22.25 11.10 98.72
N VAL A 498 21.62 12.28 98.81
CA VAL A 498 20.60 12.56 99.83
C VAL A 498 19.33 11.77 99.54
N LYS A 499 18.91 11.71 98.27
CA LYS A 499 17.75 10.92 97.85
C LYS A 499 18.00 9.42 97.98
N ILE A 500 19.17 8.94 97.58
CA ILE A 500 19.57 7.54 97.74
C ILE A 500 19.58 7.15 99.22
N ALA A 501 20.15 8.00 100.09
CA ALA A 501 20.17 7.77 101.54
C ALA A 501 18.76 7.73 102.14
N SER A 502 17.89 8.64 101.70
CA SER A 502 16.48 8.66 102.09
C SER A 502 15.73 7.40 101.66
N PHE A 503 15.93 6.94 100.42
CA PHE A 503 15.28 5.75 99.87
C PHE A 503 15.76 4.48 100.58
N LEU A 504 17.06 4.33 100.77
CA LEU A 504 17.68 3.19 101.42
C LEU A 504 17.73 3.29 102.96
N ARG A 505 17.05 4.27 103.55
CA ARG A 505 17.03 4.51 105.02
C ARG A 505 18.41 4.42 105.69
N TYR A 506 19.45 4.83 104.97
CA TYR A 506 20.83 4.83 105.44
C TYR A 506 21.29 6.25 105.78
N SER A 507 22.33 6.38 106.60
CA SER A 507 22.95 7.67 106.80
C SER A 507 23.60 8.17 105.50
N LEU A 508 23.62 9.48 105.30
CA LEU A 508 24.29 10.10 104.17
C LEU A 508 25.76 9.64 104.06
N ARG A 509 26.45 9.54 105.21
CA ARG A 509 27.83 9.03 105.30
C ARG A 509 27.95 7.59 104.79
N THR A 510 26.99 6.73 105.10
CA THR A 510 26.96 5.32 104.65
C THR A 510 26.89 5.22 103.13
N VAL A 511 26.03 6.01 102.48
CA VAL A 511 25.90 6.04 101.02
C VAL A 511 27.18 6.55 100.36
N TYR A 512 27.77 7.63 100.87
CA TYR A 512 29.06 8.14 100.37
C TYR A 512 30.17 7.09 100.47
N ASN A 513 30.23 6.36 101.59
CA ASN A 513 31.23 5.32 101.78
C ASN A 513 31.04 4.18 100.77
N TYR A 514 29.81 3.70 100.56
CA TYR A 514 29.54 2.66 99.56
C TYR A 514 29.86 3.13 98.13
N ARG A 515 29.44 4.34 97.72
CA ARG A 515 29.78 4.89 96.40
C ARG A 515 31.28 4.98 96.18
N THR A 516 32.00 5.55 97.14
CA THR A 516 33.47 5.70 97.09
C THR A 516 34.16 4.33 97.04
N LYS A 517 33.72 3.39 97.89
CA LYS A 517 34.26 2.04 97.96
C LYS A 517 34.12 1.32 96.62
N VAL A 518 32.94 1.37 96.00
CA VAL A 518 32.69 0.68 94.74
C VAL A 518 33.36 1.38 93.56
N ARG A 519 33.41 2.71 93.52
CA ARG A 519 34.20 3.45 92.52
C ARG A 519 35.68 3.07 92.54
N ASN A 520 36.24 2.78 93.71
CA ASN A 520 37.63 2.35 93.82
C ASN A 520 37.90 0.96 93.23
N LYS A 521 36.84 0.14 93.03
CA LYS A 521 36.88 -1.19 92.41
C LYS A 521 36.68 -1.18 90.89
N ALA A 522 36.47 0.00 90.29
CA ALA A 522 36.25 0.13 88.85
C ALA A 522 37.47 -0.39 88.05
N ALA A 523 37.22 -1.13 86.97
CA ALA A 523 38.28 -1.58 86.05
C ALA A 523 38.90 -0.41 85.25
N GLY A 524 38.14 0.67 85.04
CA GLY A 524 38.54 1.86 84.29
C GLY A 524 38.65 3.14 85.14
N ASN A 525 38.40 4.30 84.52
CA ASN A 525 38.47 5.59 85.21
C ASN A 525 37.40 5.70 86.32
N ARG A 526 37.84 5.87 87.57
CA ARG A 526 37.01 5.98 88.77
C ARG A 526 36.01 7.13 88.71
N ASP A 527 36.33 8.21 88.00
CA ASP A 527 35.48 9.40 87.88
C ASP A 527 34.40 9.24 86.81
N ALA A 528 34.59 8.31 85.87
CA ALA A 528 33.61 7.98 84.83
C ALA A 528 32.71 6.79 85.18
N PHE A 529 32.98 6.09 86.27
CA PHE A 529 32.30 4.83 86.62
C PHE A 529 30.78 4.99 86.74
N GLU A 530 30.30 5.98 87.49
CA GLU A 530 28.86 6.21 87.66
C GLU A 530 28.16 6.59 86.35
N ALA A 531 28.84 7.35 85.47
CA ALA A 531 28.31 7.66 84.15
C ALA A 531 28.22 6.41 83.26
N ALA A 532 29.20 5.50 83.34
CA ALA A 532 29.17 4.21 82.65
C ALA A 532 28.04 3.32 83.17
N VAL A 533 27.78 3.32 84.48
CA VAL A 533 26.63 2.63 85.08
C VAL A 533 25.31 3.16 84.51
N CYS A 534 25.18 4.47 84.28
CA CYS A 534 23.98 5.03 83.64
C CYS A 534 23.76 4.56 82.18
N GLN A 535 24.81 4.10 81.50
CA GLN A 535 24.75 3.64 80.11
C GLN A 535 24.44 2.14 79.96
N ILE A 536 24.34 1.40 81.07
CA ILE A 536 23.88 -0.01 81.07
C ILE A 536 22.51 -0.06 80.37
N ALA A 537 22.40 -0.82 79.28
CA ALA A 537 21.27 -0.66 78.36
C ALA A 537 19.96 -1.23 78.93
N VAL A 538 18.82 -0.66 78.52
CA VAL A 538 17.53 -1.37 78.59
C VAL A 538 17.55 -2.38 77.43
N ILE A 539 17.24 -3.64 77.67
CA ILE A 539 17.00 -4.58 76.56
C ILE A 539 15.64 -4.22 75.95
N ASP A 540 15.61 -3.81 74.68
CA ASP A 540 14.47 -4.07 73.81
C ASP A 540 14.38 -5.59 73.69
N ARG A 541 13.47 -6.22 74.45
CA ARG A 541 13.24 -7.65 74.33
C ARG A 541 12.53 -7.87 73.00
N ALA A 542 13.27 -8.29 71.99
CA ALA A 542 12.73 -8.76 70.71
C ALA A 542 11.80 -9.97 70.89
#